data_AF-A0A2P4QF76-F1
#
_entry.id   AF-A0A2P4QF76-F1
#
_cell.length_a   1.000
_cell.length_b   1.000
_cell.length_c   1.000
_cell.angle_alpha   90.00
_cell.angle_beta   90.00
_cell.angle_gamma   90.00
#
_symmetry.space_group_name_H-M   'P 1'
#
loop_
_entity.id
_entity.type
_entity.pdbx_description
1 polymer ?
#
loop_
_entity_poly.entity_id
_entity_poly.type
_entity_poly.pdbx_seq_one_letter_code
_entity_poly.pdbx_strand_id
1 'polypeptide(L)'
;MTTYYWIIAQHSGKVLEVKDGSFCSSAEIFQRSKKSELDPNVDMQLWYFNGGFIVNKRSGFVLDVVEAKCQNGTKIVQYQKHDEPSRSQEWEYNYKDNSFYFKFNRNFVLDVSSTNIIHLWEKHGGKNQQFILQKWDDGSAVIENAETNIIDNFKFLPKLSQNFLEILDDDEYYDVNIEVGDNPHVKTFHAHMVILSYRSPYLRRKLSTNKKNNDGTLTCIELPNILPEIFEIILRYIYSGKLSLKEIDPSNIIKLLVAANELSLQELVIYIQSFLIENKANWMKQNFDLIYQTSYENDSFLDLQNYCNGLISNEPDKIFKSQDFTSIPEKLLIAVIQNDNLQMSEVQVWKHVFKWGVAQNSAKLEDYSQDDFNTLKNTLRQCIPFIRFYNLTSKEFAYEVHPYKEVLPKELYEDLLLSFLDSDNKKGESKPRIPRNIDSRDIDSNIITSQHAEIISKWVGKLEITDKLNSPYEFKLLFRGSRDGFYPEKFHK
;
A
#
# COMPACT_ATOMS: atom_id res chain seq x y z
N MET A 1 -25.77 0.99 19.30
CA MET A 1 -25.68 2.31 19.94
C MET A 1 -24.27 2.85 19.75
N THR A 2 -24.11 4.10 19.34
CA THR A 2 -22.79 4.74 19.19
C THR A 2 -22.23 5.07 20.57
N THR A 3 -21.04 4.57 20.88
CA THR A 3 -20.36 4.88 22.15
C THR A 3 -19.53 6.13 21.99
N TYR A 4 -19.69 7.09 22.90
CA TYR A 4 -18.93 8.34 22.91
C TYR A 4 -17.83 8.30 23.97
N TYR A 5 -16.74 9.02 23.71
CA TYR A 5 -15.58 9.09 24.56
C TYR A 5 -15.15 10.54 24.74
N TRP A 6 -14.66 10.87 25.93
CA TRP A 6 -13.68 11.93 26.08
C TRP A 6 -12.31 11.37 25.74
N ILE A 7 -11.59 12.06 24.86
CA ILE A 7 -10.19 11.76 24.56
C ILE A 7 -9.34 12.65 25.46
N ILE A 8 -8.71 12.08 26.49
CA ILE A 8 -8.00 12.81 27.55
C ILE A 8 -6.50 12.77 27.30
N ALA A 9 -5.86 13.93 27.12
CA ALA A 9 -4.42 14.01 27.01
C ALA A 9 -3.74 13.71 28.36
N GLN A 10 -2.86 12.70 28.40
CA GLN A 10 -2.33 12.16 29.65
C GLN A 10 -1.42 13.14 30.42
N HIS A 11 -0.71 14.03 29.72
CA HIS A 11 0.14 15.03 30.38
C HIS A 11 -0.65 16.09 31.16
N SER A 12 -1.88 16.41 30.77
CA SER A 12 -2.65 17.55 31.29
C SER A 12 -3.95 17.16 31.98
N GLY A 13 -4.46 15.95 31.71
CA GLY A 13 -5.81 15.54 32.12
C GLY A 13 -6.95 16.28 31.40
N LYS A 14 -6.64 17.10 30.39
CA LYS A 14 -7.62 17.85 29.58
C LYS A 14 -8.13 17.00 28.42
N VAL A 15 -9.31 17.35 27.92
CA VAL A 15 -9.99 16.62 26.83
C VAL A 15 -9.90 17.36 25.50
N LEU A 16 -9.92 16.63 24.40
CA LEU A 16 -10.05 17.19 23.06
C LEU A 16 -11.41 17.89 22.88
N GLU A 17 -11.38 19.13 22.41
CA GLU A 17 -12.52 19.99 22.17
C GLU A 17 -12.43 20.60 20.76
N VAL A 18 -13.58 20.68 20.06
CA VAL A 18 -13.72 21.51 18.86
C VAL A 18 -13.84 22.97 19.29
N LYS A 19 -12.99 23.86 18.76
CA LYS A 19 -12.99 25.30 19.07
C LYS A 19 -14.38 25.91 18.92
N ASP A 20 -14.85 26.52 20.02
CA ASP A 20 -16.14 27.19 20.16
C ASP A 20 -17.35 26.31 19.81
N GLY A 21 -17.21 24.98 19.79
CA GLY A 21 -18.27 24.05 19.39
C GLY A 21 -18.73 24.25 17.94
N SER A 22 -17.82 24.70 17.08
CA SER A 22 -18.10 25.06 15.68
C SER A 22 -18.67 23.89 14.86
N PHE A 23 -19.51 24.22 13.89
CA PHE A 23 -19.99 23.30 12.84
C PHE A 23 -19.26 23.52 11.50
N CYS A 24 -18.24 24.38 11.47
CA CYS A 24 -17.49 24.67 10.26
C CYS A 24 -16.33 23.69 10.08
N SER A 25 -16.07 23.33 8.82
CA SER A 25 -14.83 22.68 8.43
C SER A 25 -13.64 23.59 8.75
N SER A 26 -12.47 22.99 8.97
CA SER A 26 -11.23 23.66 9.38
C SER A 26 -11.28 24.31 10.77
N ALA A 27 -12.30 24.03 11.59
CA ALA A 27 -12.28 24.45 12.98
C ALA A 27 -11.19 23.69 13.76
N GLU A 28 -10.39 24.44 14.53
CA GLU A 28 -9.23 23.92 15.24
C GLU A 28 -9.65 22.97 16.38
N ILE A 29 -8.84 21.93 16.60
CA ILE A 29 -8.97 21.04 17.75
C ILE A 29 -7.89 21.39 18.77
N PHE A 30 -8.29 21.46 20.04
CA PHE A 30 -7.41 21.83 21.14
C PHE A 30 -7.81 21.08 22.41
N GLN A 31 -6.95 21.06 23.42
CA GLN A 31 -7.29 20.48 24.72
C GLN A 31 -7.90 21.53 25.66
N ARG A 32 -8.95 21.16 26.38
CA ARG A 32 -9.60 22.00 27.40
C ARG A 32 -10.02 21.21 28.64
N SER A 33 -10.29 21.92 29.73
CA SER A 33 -10.84 21.31 30.94
C SER A 33 -12.13 20.55 30.59
N LYS A 34 -12.22 19.32 31.09
CA LYS A 34 -13.39 18.45 30.91
C LYS A 34 -14.64 19.14 31.46
N LYS A 35 -15.70 19.15 30.67
CA LYS A 35 -17.02 19.67 31.05
C LYS A 35 -17.79 18.67 31.92
N SER A 36 -18.70 19.22 32.72
CA SER A 36 -19.70 18.41 33.44
C SER A 36 -20.55 17.64 32.43
N GLU A 37 -21.02 16.46 32.81
CA GLU A 37 -21.93 15.67 31.98
C GLU A 37 -23.25 16.39 31.69
N LEU A 38 -23.61 17.36 32.54
CA LEU A 38 -24.81 18.18 32.43
C LEU A 38 -24.58 19.49 31.64
N ASP A 39 -23.36 19.75 31.14
CA ASP A 39 -23.06 20.96 30.36
C ASP A 39 -23.80 20.88 29.00
N PRO A 40 -24.60 21.90 28.62
CA PRO A 40 -25.39 21.88 27.38
C PRO A 40 -24.53 21.82 26.12
N ASN A 41 -23.22 22.09 26.21
CA ASN A 41 -22.27 22.00 25.11
C ASN A 41 -21.25 20.89 25.33
N VAL A 42 -21.56 19.87 26.14
CA VAL A 42 -20.60 18.80 26.41
C VAL A 42 -20.28 17.97 25.17
N ASP A 43 -21.19 17.90 24.21
CA ASP A 43 -21.07 17.20 22.94
C ASP A 43 -19.87 17.64 22.07
N MET A 44 -19.39 18.89 22.20
CA MET A 44 -18.19 19.35 21.49
C MET A 44 -16.88 18.73 22.02
N GLN A 45 -16.92 18.08 23.18
CA GLN A 45 -15.80 17.32 23.77
C GLN A 45 -15.95 15.81 23.61
N LEU A 46 -17.01 15.34 22.92
CA LEU A 46 -17.33 13.93 22.78
C LEU A 46 -17.03 13.42 21.38
N TRP A 47 -16.37 12.27 21.33
CA TRP A 47 -15.86 11.67 20.10
C TRP A 47 -16.30 10.21 20.00
N TYR A 48 -16.52 9.71 18.78
CA TYR A 48 -16.75 8.30 18.53
C TYR A 48 -15.90 7.82 17.35
N PHE A 49 -15.64 6.51 17.30
CA PHE A 49 -14.81 5.90 16.28
C PHE A 49 -15.70 5.19 15.25
N ASN A 50 -15.46 5.44 13.97
CA ASN A 50 -16.22 4.82 12.89
C ASN A 50 -15.27 4.54 11.72
N GLY A 51 -14.91 3.27 11.47
CA GLY A 51 -14.13 2.89 10.28
C GLY A 51 -12.78 3.60 10.13
N GLY A 52 -12.04 3.85 11.22
CA GLY A 52 -10.77 4.59 11.21
C GLY A 52 -10.92 6.10 11.33
N PHE A 53 -12.15 6.64 11.28
CA PHE A 53 -12.42 8.05 11.51
C PHE A 53 -12.67 8.32 13.00
N ILE A 54 -12.16 9.45 13.49
CA ILE A 54 -12.45 9.98 14.82
C ILE A 54 -13.44 11.11 14.64
N VAL A 55 -14.68 10.89 15.05
CA VAL A 55 -15.82 11.75 14.69
C VAL A 55 -16.33 12.50 15.91
N ASN A 56 -16.55 13.80 15.79
CA ASN A 56 -17.12 14.60 16.86
C ASN A 56 -18.64 14.37 16.96
N LYS A 57 -19.17 14.22 18.19
CA LYS A 57 -20.60 14.00 18.45
C LYS A 57 -21.46 15.18 18.00
N ARG A 58 -21.02 16.42 18.24
CA ARG A 58 -21.79 17.63 17.97
C ARG A 58 -21.89 17.90 16.47
N SER A 59 -20.77 17.96 15.78
CA SER A 59 -20.73 18.35 14.36
C SER A 59 -20.90 17.19 13.38
N GLY A 60 -20.59 15.96 13.78
CA GLY A 60 -20.51 14.81 12.88
C GLY A 60 -19.28 14.83 11.95
N PHE A 61 -18.39 15.82 12.12
CA PHE A 61 -17.16 15.95 11.34
C PHE A 61 -16.02 15.13 11.95
N VAL A 62 -15.03 14.83 11.11
CA VAL A 62 -13.94 13.92 11.45
C VAL A 62 -12.64 14.70 11.71
N LEU A 63 -11.75 14.15 12.52
CA LEU A 63 -10.39 14.68 12.66
C LEU A 63 -9.64 14.59 11.33
N ASP A 64 -9.11 15.72 10.88
CA ASP A 64 -8.44 15.89 9.61
C ASP A 64 -7.07 16.55 9.83
N VAL A 65 -6.05 15.95 9.20
CA VAL A 65 -4.72 16.55 9.05
C VAL A 65 -4.77 17.55 7.91
N VAL A 66 -4.57 18.84 8.21
CA VAL A 66 -4.61 19.90 7.20
C VAL A 66 -3.67 19.57 6.04
N GLU A 67 -4.23 19.55 4.82
CA GLU A 67 -3.53 19.25 3.56
C GLU A 67 -2.86 17.85 3.53
N ALA A 68 -3.25 16.93 4.42
CA ALA A 68 -2.57 15.64 4.63
C ALA A 68 -1.05 15.78 4.87
N LYS A 69 -0.60 16.93 5.39
CA LYS A 69 0.81 17.28 5.48
C LYS A 69 1.50 16.53 6.63
N CYS A 70 2.40 15.61 6.28
CA CYS A 70 3.22 14.88 7.26
C CYS A 70 4.42 15.71 7.75
N GLN A 71 4.16 16.76 8.52
CA GLN A 71 5.19 17.60 9.12
C GLN A 71 4.86 17.89 10.60
N ASN A 72 5.88 17.92 11.45
CA ASN A 72 5.75 18.32 12.86
C ASN A 72 5.08 19.69 12.98
N GLY A 73 4.03 19.76 13.78
CA GLY A 73 3.27 20.98 14.00
C GLY A 73 2.11 21.20 13.02
N THR A 74 1.87 20.27 12.09
CA THR A 74 0.69 20.36 11.20
C THR A 74 -0.59 20.30 12.03
N LYS A 75 -1.46 21.30 11.91
CA LYS A 75 -2.67 21.39 12.73
C LYS A 75 -3.63 20.26 12.42
N ILE A 76 -4.33 19.81 13.47
CA ILE A 76 -5.50 18.95 13.33
C ILE A 76 -6.75 19.81 13.46
N VAL A 77 -7.66 19.65 12.49
CA VAL A 77 -8.94 20.34 12.43
C VAL A 77 -10.07 19.32 12.35
N GLN A 78 -11.31 19.77 12.51
CA GLN A 78 -12.44 18.98 12.02
C GLN A 78 -12.73 19.30 10.56
N TYR A 79 -13.11 18.31 9.77
CA TYR A 79 -13.53 18.50 8.39
C TYR A 79 -14.68 17.55 8.03
N GLN A 80 -15.43 17.89 6.97
CA GLN A 80 -16.42 16.96 6.44
C GLN A 80 -15.73 15.67 6.01
N LYS A 81 -16.33 14.52 6.32
CA LYS A 81 -15.78 13.23 5.94
C LYS A 81 -15.59 13.16 4.41
N HIS A 82 -14.37 12.86 3.98
CA HIS A 82 -14.05 12.59 2.58
C HIS A 82 -14.47 11.16 2.20
N ASP A 83 -14.59 10.89 0.90
CA ASP A 83 -14.78 9.53 0.40
C ASP A 83 -13.63 8.61 0.84
N GLU A 84 -13.95 7.35 1.10
CA GLU A 84 -12.96 6.35 1.51
C GLU A 84 -12.26 5.77 0.27
N PRO A 85 -10.91 5.61 0.29
CA PRO A 85 -9.99 5.89 1.40
C PRO A 85 -9.58 7.37 1.51
N SER A 86 -9.44 7.88 2.75
CA SER A 86 -9.07 9.27 3.02
C SER A 86 -7.64 9.38 3.57
N ARG A 87 -6.77 10.07 2.81
CA ARG A 87 -5.36 10.27 3.19
C ARG A 87 -5.16 11.19 4.39
N SER A 88 -6.13 12.05 4.74
CA SER A 88 -5.98 13.04 5.83
C SER A 88 -6.78 12.72 7.09
N GLN A 89 -7.69 11.73 7.06
CA GLN A 89 -8.72 11.59 8.11
C GLN A 89 -8.76 10.24 8.81
N GLU A 90 -7.86 9.32 8.44
CA GLU A 90 -7.82 7.97 9.00
C GLU A 90 -6.78 7.85 10.11
N TRP A 91 -7.23 7.27 11.22
CA TRP A 91 -6.49 7.15 12.46
C TRP A 91 -6.59 5.74 13.03
N GLU A 92 -5.57 5.34 13.78
CA GLU A 92 -5.53 4.06 14.49
C GLU A 92 -5.11 4.30 15.95
N TYR A 93 -5.85 3.74 16.91
CA TYR A 93 -5.50 3.85 18.32
C TYR A 93 -4.71 2.62 18.78
N ASN A 94 -3.57 2.83 19.42
CA ASN A 94 -2.76 1.75 19.97
C ASN A 94 -2.88 1.71 21.50
N TYR A 95 -3.49 0.64 22.00
CA TYR A 95 -3.72 0.43 23.42
C TYR A 95 -2.44 0.18 24.23
N LYS A 96 -1.32 -0.19 23.60
CA LYS A 96 -0.06 -0.45 24.33
C LYS A 96 0.63 0.81 24.79
N ASP A 97 0.50 1.90 24.02
CA ASP A 97 1.15 3.18 24.30
C ASP A 97 0.18 4.36 24.36
N ASN A 98 -1.13 4.10 24.25
CA ASN A 98 -2.21 5.08 24.27
C ASN A 98 -2.08 6.18 23.21
N SER A 99 -1.46 5.91 22.05
CA SER A 99 -1.29 6.91 21.00
C SER A 99 -2.25 6.71 19.82
N PHE A 100 -2.62 7.83 19.18
CA PHE A 100 -3.37 7.83 17.92
C PHE A 100 -2.42 8.03 16.75
N TYR A 101 -2.25 7.00 15.93
CA TYR A 101 -1.45 7.03 14.71
C TYR A 101 -2.23 7.64 13.57
N PHE A 102 -1.55 8.47 12.79
CA PHE A 102 -2.05 8.85 11.49
C PHE A 102 -1.82 7.70 10.50
N LYS A 103 -2.88 7.12 9.96
CA LYS A 103 -2.80 5.86 9.21
C LYS A 103 -1.98 5.99 7.92
N PHE A 104 -2.01 7.16 7.28
CA PHE A 104 -1.21 7.45 6.09
C PHE A 104 0.31 7.44 6.38
N ASN A 105 0.73 7.83 7.58
CA ASN A 105 2.13 7.78 8.01
C ASN A 105 2.23 7.53 9.51
N ARG A 106 2.43 6.26 9.88
CA ARG A 106 2.49 5.79 11.28
C ARG A 106 3.70 6.31 12.08
N ASN A 107 4.62 7.07 11.47
CA ASN A 107 5.64 7.80 12.24
C ASN A 107 5.04 8.98 13.00
N PHE A 108 3.88 9.49 12.56
CA PHE A 108 3.20 10.62 13.15
C PHE A 108 2.00 10.18 14.00
N VAL A 109 1.85 10.86 15.14
CA VAL A 109 0.76 10.67 16.07
C VAL A 109 0.09 12.00 16.41
N LEU A 110 -1.10 11.95 17.01
CA LEU A 110 -1.65 13.11 17.69
C LEU A 110 -0.70 13.56 18.81
N ASP A 111 -0.47 14.86 18.90
CA ASP A 111 0.35 15.48 19.94
C ASP A 111 -0.36 16.75 20.42
N VAL A 112 -0.18 17.07 21.71
CA VAL A 112 -0.61 18.35 22.25
C VAL A 112 0.58 19.30 22.33
N SER A 113 0.47 20.41 21.60
CA SER A 113 1.44 21.50 21.63
C SER A 113 1.46 22.25 22.97
N SER A 114 2.52 23.03 23.20
CA SER A 114 2.63 23.95 24.35
C SER A 114 1.52 25.00 24.42
N THR A 115 0.84 25.27 23.30
CA THR A 115 -0.28 26.22 23.20
C THR A 115 -1.66 25.57 23.37
N ASN A 116 -1.71 24.29 23.76
CA ASN A 116 -2.91 23.44 23.89
C ASN A 116 -3.56 23.03 22.56
N ILE A 117 -3.02 23.42 21.40
CA ILE A 117 -3.52 22.99 20.08
C ILE A 117 -3.13 21.53 19.86
N ILE A 118 -4.06 20.75 19.26
CA ILE A 118 -3.78 19.41 18.77
C ILE A 118 -3.14 19.51 17.38
N HIS A 119 -1.99 18.90 17.23
CA HIS A 119 -1.22 18.88 15.99
C HIS A 119 -0.65 17.49 15.73
N LEU A 120 -0.19 17.29 14.50
CA LEU A 120 0.51 16.11 14.08
C LEU A 120 2.00 16.25 14.47
N TRP A 121 2.56 15.23 15.09
CA TRP A 121 3.98 15.23 15.47
C TRP A 121 4.58 13.82 15.40
N GLU A 122 5.86 13.73 15.07
CA GLU A 122 6.60 12.47 15.06
C GLU A 122 6.57 11.81 16.43
N LYS A 123 6.35 10.51 16.46
CA LYS A 123 6.21 9.77 17.69
C LYS A 123 7.51 9.77 18.49
N HIS A 124 7.49 10.40 19.65
CA HIS A 124 8.56 10.40 20.66
C HIS A 124 8.11 9.73 21.98
N GLY A 125 6.82 9.40 22.11
CA GLY A 125 6.27 8.65 23.25
C GLY A 125 6.08 9.50 24.50
N GLY A 126 6.23 10.83 24.43
CA GLY A 126 5.94 11.73 25.54
C GLY A 126 4.48 11.68 25.97
N LYS A 127 4.19 12.04 27.23
CA LYS A 127 2.82 12.01 27.78
C LYS A 127 1.84 12.94 27.05
N ASN A 128 2.33 13.90 26.26
CA ASN A 128 1.53 14.77 25.41
C ASN A 128 1.13 14.11 24.07
N GLN A 129 1.62 12.90 23.79
CA GLN A 129 1.21 12.04 22.67
C GLN A 129 0.35 10.84 23.12
N GLN A 130 0.07 10.75 24.42
CA GLN A 130 -0.69 9.65 25.02
C GLN A 130 -2.07 10.18 25.42
N PHE A 131 -3.11 9.45 25.04
CA PHE A 131 -4.50 9.82 25.21
C PHE A 131 -5.29 8.69 25.83
N ILE A 132 -5.97 8.96 26.93
CA ILE A 132 -6.85 8.00 27.61
C ILE A 132 -8.26 8.17 27.07
N LEU A 133 -8.90 7.07 26.70
CA LEU A 133 -10.30 7.05 26.28
C LEU A 133 -11.19 6.81 27.49
N GLN A 134 -11.82 7.88 27.98
CA GLN A 134 -12.85 7.77 29.01
C GLN A 134 -14.22 7.70 28.32
N LYS A 135 -14.94 6.60 28.51
CA LYS A 135 -16.31 6.45 28.00
C LYS A 135 -17.24 7.49 28.62
N TRP A 136 -18.09 8.10 27.80
CA TRP A 136 -19.22 8.92 28.23
C TRP A 136 -20.32 8.04 28.80
N ASP A 137 -20.71 8.29 30.05
CA ASP A 137 -21.90 7.72 30.65
C ASP A 137 -23.02 8.76 30.49
N ASP A 138 -24.07 8.44 29.73
CA ASP A 138 -25.24 9.31 29.54
C ASP A 138 -26.29 9.13 30.64
N GLY A 139 -25.91 8.48 31.75
CA GLY A 139 -26.82 8.11 32.82
C GLY A 139 -27.49 6.76 32.62
N SER A 140 -27.11 6.00 31.57
CA SER A 140 -27.41 4.58 31.48
C SER A 140 -26.48 3.83 32.45
N ALA A 141 -26.97 3.57 33.67
CA ALA A 141 -26.33 2.84 34.76
C ALA A 141 -25.00 2.11 34.42
N VAL A 142 -23.92 2.62 35.03
CA VAL A 142 -22.58 2.04 35.14
C VAL A 142 -22.61 0.50 35.15
N ILE A 143 -22.01 -0.11 34.11
CA ILE A 143 -21.46 -1.46 34.21
C ILE A 143 -19.94 -1.30 34.14
N GLU A 144 -19.29 -1.61 35.27
CA GLU A 144 -17.85 -1.73 35.40
C GLU A 144 -17.27 -2.55 34.23
N ASN A 145 -16.15 -2.07 33.69
CA ASN A 145 -15.33 -2.66 32.62
C ASN A 145 -15.81 -2.42 31.16
N ALA A 146 -15.23 -1.42 30.50
CA ALA A 146 -15.44 -1.16 29.08
C ALA A 146 -14.82 -2.22 28.15
N GLU A 147 -13.76 -2.92 28.56
CA GLU A 147 -13.28 -4.13 27.87
C GLU A 147 -14.33 -5.24 27.93
N THR A 148 -14.99 -5.42 29.07
CA THR A 148 -16.01 -6.47 29.25
C THR A 148 -17.32 -6.14 28.52
N ASN A 149 -17.69 -4.87 28.35
CA ASN A 149 -18.88 -4.47 27.58
C ASN A 149 -18.70 -4.46 26.05
N ILE A 150 -17.49 -4.15 25.54
CA ILE A 150 -17.17 -4.39 24.12
C ILE A 150 -17.16 -5.90 23.88
N ILE A 151 -16.53 -6.68 24.77
CA ILE A 151 -16.59 -8.14 24.71
C ILE A 151 -18.03 -8.63 24.84
N ASP A 152 -18.89 -8.11 25.71
CA ASP A 152 -20.27 -8.60 25.90
C ASP A 152 -21.19 -8.31 24.70
N ASN A 153 -21.09 -7.15 24.04
CA ASN A 153 -21.85 -6.90 22.79
C ASN A 153 -21.39 -7.80 21.64
N PHE A 154 -20.11 -8.18 21.63
CA PHE A 154 -19.55 -9.11 20.65
C PHE A 154 -19.55 -10.57 21.13
N LYS A 155 -19.89 -10.85 22.39
CA LYS A 155 -19.73 -12.17 23.04
C LYS A 155 -20.55 -13.24 22.37
N PHE A 156 -21.71 -12.85 21.86
CA PHE A 156 -22.61 -13.75 21.14
C PHE A 156 -22.29 -13.84 19.66
N LEU A 157 -21.54 -12.90 19.07
CA LEU A 157 -21.20 -12.95 17.65
C LEU A 157 -20.36 -14.17 17.25
N PRO A 158 -19.36 -14.63 18.03
CA PRO A 158 -18.67 -15.88 17.74
C PRO A 158 -19.60 -17.08 17.65
N LYS A 159 -20.60 -17.19 18.55
CA LYS A 159 -21.57 -18.30 18.50
C LYS A 159 -22.55 -18.13 17.36
N LEU A 160 -23.06 -16.92 17.11
CA LEU A 160 -23.92 -16.63 15.95
C LEU A 160 -23.21 -16.93 14.62
N SER A 161 -21.96 -16.47 14.47
CA SER A 161 -21.06 -16.76 13.34
C SER A 161 -20.87 -18.26 13.15
N GLN A 162 -20.67 -19.00 14.25
CA GLN A 162 -20.57 -20.45 14.22
C GLN A 162 -21.90 -21.11 13.83
N ASN A 163 -23.03 -20.62 14.33
CA ASN A 163 -24.36 -21.13 13.97
C ASN A 163 -24.66 -20.92 12.47
N PHE A 164 -24.25 -19.79 11.89
CA PHE A 164 -24.38 -19.60 10.44
C PHE A 164 -23.50 -20.57 9.65
N LEU A 165 -22.30 -20.90 10.13
CA LEU A 165 -21.48 -21.96 9.51
C LEU A 165 -22.12 -23.35 9.66
N GLU A 166 -22.70 -23.66 10.82
CA GLU A 166 -23.44 -24.92 11.03
C GLU A 166 -24.60 -25.04 10.02
N ILE A 167 -25.35 -23.95 9.79
CA ILE A 167 -26.44 -23.90 8.79
C ILE A 167 -25.91 -24.04 7.35
N LEU A 168 -24.71 -23.53 7.05
CA LEU A 168 -24.09 -23.74 5.74
C LEU A 168 -23.74 -25.20 5.49
N ASP A 169 -23.43 -25.96 6.54
CA ASP A 169 -22.97 -27.35 6.48
C ASP A 169 -24.13 -28.38 6.64
N ASP A 170 -25.37 -27.97 6.97
CA ASP A 170 -26.47 -28.91 7.33
C ASP A 170 -27.29 -29.48 6.16
N ASP A 171 -27.15 -28.94 4.94
CA ASP A 171 -27.88 -29.35 3.72
C ASP A 171 -29.43 -29.40 3.87
N GLU A 172 -30.04 -28.85 4.92
CA GLU A 172 -31.49 -28.95 5.19
C GLU A 172 -32.31 -27.76 4.66
N TYR A 173 -31.80 -26.53 4.81
CA TYR A 173 -32.59 -25.30 4.58
C TYR A 173 -32.07 -24.38 3.46
N TYR A 174 -31.20 -24.89 2.60
CA TYR A 174 -30.73 -24.13 1.45
C TYR A 174 -31.85 -23.84 0.46
N ASP A 175 -31.83 -22.64 -0.12
CA ASP A 175 -32.84 -22.16 -1.08
C ASP A 175 -32.21 -21.70 -2.42
N VAL A 176 -30.90 -21.92 -2.58
CA VAL A 176 -30.13 -21.64 -3.80
C VAL A 176 -28.96 -22.61 -3.99
N ASN A 177 -28.74 -23.00 -5.24
CA ASN A 177 -27.55 -23.73 -5.69
C ASN A 177 -26.58 -22.76 -6.39
N ILE A 178 -25.28 -22.91 -6.13
CA ILE A 178 -24.23 -22.14 -6.79
C ILE A 178 -23.24 -23.11 -7.45
N GLU A 179 -23.21 -23.12 -8.77
CA GLU A 179 -22.23 -23.87 -9.55
C GLU A 179 -21.00 -23.00 -9.78
N VAL A 180 -19.84 -23.48 -9.35
CA VAL A 180 -18.60 -22.72 -9.35
C VAL A 180 -17.52 -23.49 -10.08
N GLY A 181 -16.70 -22.76 -10.86
CA GLY A 181 -15.64 -23.32 -11.69
C GLY A 181 -16.11 -23.61 -13.11
N ASP A 182 -15.16 -24.01 -13.95
CA ASP A 182 -15.40 -24.39 -15.34
C ASP A 182 -15.10 -25.88 -15.54
N ASN A 183 -15.68 -26.48 -16.58
CA ASN A 183 -15.55 -27.90 -16.88
C ASN A 183 -14.09 -28.32 -17.07
N PRO A 184 -13.64 -29.46 -16.49
CA PRO A 184 -14.41 -30.47 -15.75
C PRO A 184 -14.46 -30.25 -14.22
N HIS A 185 -14.01 -29.10 -13.72
CA HIS A 185 -13.82 -28.82 -12.29
C HIS A 185 -14.93 -27.97 -11.69
N VAL A 186 -16.18 -28.28 -12.01
CA VAL A 186 -17.36 -27.62 -11.44
C VAL A 186 -17.71 -28.25 -10.10
N LYS A 187 -17.97 -27.41 -9.08
CA LYS A 187 -18.50 -27.82 -7.78
C LYS A 187 -19.78 -27.06 -7.48
N THR A 188 -20.81 -27.77 -7.04
CA THR A 188 -22.06 -27.18 -6.58
C THR A 188 -21.98 -26.90 -5.08
N PHE A 189 -22.39 -25.70 -4.68
CA PHE A 189 -22.52 -25.26 -3.30
C PHE A 189 -23.98 -24.97 -2.98
N HIS A 190 -24.44 -25.46 -1.85
CA HIS A 190 -25.76 -25.12 -1.30
C HIS A 190 -25.64 -23.89 -0.39
N ALA A 191 -26.54 -22.93 -0.55
CA ALA A 191 -26.47 -21.68 0.21
C ALA A 191 -27.86 -21.05 0.42
N HIS A 192 -27.86 -19.87 1.06
CA HIS A 192 -29.06 -19.19 1.51
C HIS A 192 -29.18 -17.80 0.87
N MET A 193 -30.20 -17.60 0.03
CA MET A 193 -30.44 -16.39 -0.77
C MET A 193 -30.42 -15.12 0.09
N VAL A 194 -31.02 -15.17 1.29
CA VAL A 194 -31.08 -14.02 2.20
C VAL A 194 -29.69 -13.59 2.65
N ILE A 195 -28.81 -14.53 3.03
CA ILE A 195 -27.46 -14.21 3.50
C ILE A 195 -26.64 -13.64 2.34
N LEU A 196 -26.64 -14.34 1.20
CA LEU A 196 -25.89 -13.91 0.00
C LEU A 196 -26.32 -12.53 -0.49
N SER A 197 -27.64 -12.27 -0.52
CA SER A 197 -28.21 -11.01 -1.01
C SER A 197 -27.81 -9.79 -0.19
N TYR A 198 -27.58 -9.96 1.12
CA TYR A 198 -27.21 -8.85 1.99
C TYR A 198 -25.69 -8.71 2.15
N ARG A 199 -24.92 -9.75 1.86
CA ARG A 199 -23.45 -9.72 1.96
C ARG A 199 -22.77 -9.41 0.63
N SER A 200 -23.38 -9.77 -0.51
CA SER A 200 -22.84 -9.50 -1.84
C SER A 200 -23.84 -8.75 -2.72
N PRO A 201 -23.57 -7.49 -3.09
CA PRO A 201 -24.38 -6.74 -4.06
C PRO A 201 -24.48 -7.42 -5.42
N TYR A 202 -23.41 -8.10 -5.86
CA TYR A 202 -23.40 -8.86 -7.11
C TYR A 202 -24.39 -10.03 -7.05
N LEU A 203 -24.29 -10.88 -6.02
CA LEU A 203 -25.18 -12.02 -5.86
C LEU A 203 -26.62 -11.57 -5.66
N ARG A 204 -26.88 -10.45 -4.95
CA ARG A 204 -28.21 -9.86 -4.84
C ARG A 204 -28.85 -9.57 -6.19
N ARG A 205 -28.10 -8.96 -7.12
CA ARG A 205 -28.57 -8.66 -8.48
C ARG A 205 -28.83 -9.94 -9.28
N LYS A 206 -27.92 -10.93 -9.16
CA LYS A 206 -28.02 -12.22 -9.85
C LYS A 206 -29.21 -13.06 -9.35
N LEU A 207 -29.44 -13.09 -8.04
CA LEU A 207 -30.60 -13.74 -7.42
C LEU A 207 -31.92 -13.07 -7.80
N SER A 208 -31.94 -11.73 -7.89
CA SER A 208 -33.16 -10.98 -8.21
C SER A 208 -33.62 -11.19 -9.66
N THR A 209 -32.70 -11.48 -10.58
CA THR A 209 -33.01 -11.75 -11.99
C THR A 209 -33.56 -13.16 -12.20
N ASN A 210 -33.16 -14.13 -11.37
CA ASN A 210 -33.60 -15.53 -11.46
C ASN A 210 -34.96 -15.84 -10.79
N LYS A 211 -35.56 -14.91 -10.03
CA LYS A 211 -36.88 -15.08 -9.39
C LYS A 211 -38.07 -15.28 -10.34
N LYS A 212 -37.86 -15.26 -11.66
CA LYS A 212 -38.93 -15.29 -12.68
C LYS A 212 -39.38 -16.70 -13.09
N ASN A 213 -38.76 -17.75 -12.58
CA ASN A 213 -39.10 -19.12 -12.96
C ASN A 213 -40.02 -19.74 -11.89
N ASN A 214 -41.32 -19.80 -12.18
CA ASN A 214 -42.37 -20.33 -11.29
C ASN A 214 -42.51 -21.86 -11.35
N ASP A 215 -41.46 -22.58 -11.76
CA ASP A 215 -41.53 -24.03 -12.04
C ASP A 215 -41.19 -24.93 -10.83
N GLY A 216 -40.88 -24.33 -9.67
CA GLY A 216 -40.52 -25.07 -8.46
C GLY A 216 -39.06 -25.56 -8.45
N THR A 217 -38.27 -25.23 -9.47
CA THR A 217 -36.83 -25.51 -9.50
C THR A 217 -36.09 -24.50 -8.61
N LEU A 218 -35.18 -24.99 -7.76
CA LEU A 218 -34.31 -24.12 -6.96
C LEU A 218 -33.50 -23.19 -7.87
N THR A 219 -33.34 -21.94 -7.44
CA THR A 219 -32.53 -20.96 -8.20
C THR A 219 -31.08 -21.45 -8.28
N CYS A 220 -30.51 -21.50 -9.49
CA CYS A 220 -29.09 -21.81 -9.71
C CYS A 220 -28.31 -20.55 -10.13
N ILE A 221 -27.10 -20.38 -9.61
CA ILE A 221 -26.15 -19.33 -9.99
C ILE A 221 -24.88 -19.99 -10.49
N GLU A 222 -24.42 -19.60 -11.68
CA GLU A 222 -23.14 -20.05 -12.25
C GLU A 222 -22.04 -19.01 -12.00
N LEU A 223 -20.85 -19.44 -11.56
CA LEU A 223 -19.65 -18.62 -11.34
C LEU A 223 -18.42 -19.31 -11.97
N PRO A 224 -18.30 -19.30 -13.32
CA PRO A 224 -17.28 -20.07 -14.02
C PRO A 224 -15.85 -19.55 -13.82
N ASN A 225 -15.69 -18.25 -13.54
CA ASN A 225 -14.38 -17.59 -13.41
C ASN A 225 -13.74 -17.73 -12.02
N ILE A 226 -14.43 -18.37 -11.07
CA ILE A 226 -13.96 -18.52 -9.69
C ILE A 226 -13.65 -20.00 -9.46
N LEU A 227 -12.48 -20.29 -8.88
CA LEU A 227 -12.13 -21.65 -8.48
C LEU A 227 -12.98 -22.11 -7.29
N PRO A 228 -13.46 -23.37 -7.27
CA PRO A 228 -14.26 -23.90 -6.15
C PRO A 228 -13.64 -23.67 -4.78
N GLU A 229 -12.35 -23.94 -4.61
CA GLU A 229 -11.63 -23.79 -3.34
C GLU A 229 -11.54 -22.32 -2.90
N ILE A 230 -11.48 -21.38 -3.84
CA ILE A 230 -11.46 -19.95 -3.54
C ILE A 230 -12.87 -19.48 -3.15
N PHE A 231 -13.89 -19.94 -3.87
CA PHE A 231 -15.26 -19.62 -3.53
C PHE A 231 -15.66 -20.17 -2.17
N GLU A 232 -15.20 -21.37 -1.81
CA GLU A 232 -15.45 -21.96 -0.49
C GLU A 232 -14.95 -21.05 0.65
N ILE A 233 -13.76 -20.45 0.48
CA ILE A 233 -13.21 -19.47 1.43
C ILE A 233 -14.12 -18.24 1.50
N ILE A 234 -14.56 -17.71 0.36
CA ILE A 234 -15.44 -16.53 0.29
C ILE A 234 -16.80 -16.83 0.92
N LEU A 235 -17.39 -18.00 0.63
CA LEU A 235 -18.69 -18.40 1.14
C LEU A 235 -18.64 -18.53 2.66
N ARG A 236 -17.62 -19.20 3.20
CA ARG A 236 -17.43 -19.26 4.66
C ARG A 236 -17.20 -17.89 5.28
N TYR A 237 -16.50 -16.98 4.60
CA TYR A 237 -16.37 -15.58 5.04
C TYR A 237 -17.72 -14.83 5.01
N ILE A 238 -18.55 -15.01 3.98
CA ILE A 238 -19.87 -14.39 3.86
C ILE A 238 -20.74 -14.74 5.07
N TYR A 239 -20.70 -16.01 5.50
CA TYR A 239 -21.48 -16.52 6.62
C TYR A 239 -20.90 -16.16 7.99
N SER A 240 -19.57 -16.23 8.14
CA SER A 240 -18.92 -16.11 9.44
C SER A 240 -18.39 -14.72 9.76
N GLY A 241 -18.10 -13.89 8.75
CA GLY A 241 -17.35 -12.65 8.88
C GLY A 241 -15.86 -12.85 9.23
N LYS A 242 -15.35 -14.09 9.19
CA LYS A 242 -13.98 -14.45 9.57
C LYS A 242 -13.18 -14.88 8.35
N LEU A 243 -11.90 -14.53 8.34
CA LEU A 243 -10.95 -14.93 7.30
C LEU A 243 -9.55 -15.09 7.89
N SER A 244 -8.85 -16.17 7.53
CA SER A 244 -7.45 -16.37 7.88
C SER A 244 -6.61 -16.47 6.60
N LEU A 245 -5.78 -15.46 6.34
CA LEU A 245 -4.92 -15.39 5.16
C LEU A 245 -3.50 -15.90 5.39
N LYS A 246 -3.13 -16.20 6.64
CA LYS A 246 -1.73 -16.51 7.01
C LYS A 246 -1.21 -17.79 6.35
N GLU A 247 -2.06 -18.80 6.29
CA GLU A 247 -1.75 -20.15 5.82
C GLU A 247 -2.08 -20.35 4.33
N ILE A 248 -2.71 -19.35 3.70
CA ILE A 248 -3.06 -19.40 2.28
C ILE A 248 -1.82 -19.02 1.45
N ASP A 249 -1.56 -19.79 0.40
CA ASP A 249 -0.52 -19.46 -0.57
C ASP A 249 -0.79 -18.07 -1.20
N PRO A 250 0.21 -17.19 -1.31
CA PRO A 250 -0.02 -15.84 -1.83
C PRO A 250 -0.65 -15.80 -3.23
N SER A 251 -0.39 -16.77 -4.11
CA SER A 251 -1.06 -16.83 -5.42
C SER A 251 -2.57 -17.07 -5.29
N ASN A 252 -2.98 -17.89 -4.31
CA ASN A 252 -4.38 -18.11 -3.98
C ASN A 252 -5.00 -16.89 -3.28
N ILE A 253 -4.23 -16.11 -2.52
CA ILE A 253 -4.70 -14.83 -1.97
C ILE A 253 -5.01 -13.83 -3.10
N ILE A 254 -4.21 -13.82 -4.17
CA ILE A 254 -4.49 -12.99 -5.35
C ILE A 254 -5.76 -13.45 -6.06
N LYS A 255 -5.96 -14.74 -6.26
CA LYS A 255 -7.22 -15.28 -6.81
C LYS A 255 -8.42 -14.95 -5.91
N LEU A 256 -8.24 -15.01 -4.59
CA LEU A 256 -9.26 -14.61 -3.61
C LEU A 256 -9.61 -13.12 -3.73
N LEU A 257 -8.61 -12.25 -3.94
CA LEU A 257 -8.83 -10.82 -4.17
C LEU A 257 -9.67 -10.57 -5.43
N VAL A 258 -9.35 -11.24 -6.54
CA VAL A 258 -10.09 -11.13 -7.81
C VAL A 258 -11.53 -11.59 -7.64
N ALA A 259 -11.75 -12.77 -7.04
CA ALA A 259 -13.07 -13.30 -6.79
C ALA A 259 -13.90 -12.44 -5.82
N ALA A 260 -13.27 -11.86 -4.79
CA ALA A 260 -13.93 -10.92 -3.88
C ALA A 260 -14.42 -9.67 -4.60
N ASN A 261 -13.63 -9.15 -5.55
CA ASN A 261 -14.02 -8.00 -6.37
C ASN A 261 -15.17 -8.33 -7.33
N GLU A 262 -15.11 -9.48 -8.02
CA GLU A 262 -16.19 -9.97 -8.89
C GLU A 262 -17.52 -10.06 -8.13
N LEU A 263 -17.47 -10.57 -6.90
CA LEU A 263 -18.62 -10.67 -6.00
C LEU A 263 -18.98 -9.35 -5.29
N SER A 264 -18.32 -8.24 -5.63
CA SER A 264 -18.54 -6.90 -5.06
C SER A 264 -18.39 -6.83 -3.52
N LEU A 265 -17.44 -7.57 -2.95
CA LEU A 265 -17.14 -7.62 -1.52
C LEU A 265 -16.06 -6.59 -1.16
N GLN A 266 -16.38 -5.30 -1.22
CA GLN A 266 -15.39 -4.22 -1.11
C GLN A 266 -14.61 -4.21 0.22
N GLU A 267 -15.27 -4.51 1.34
CA GLU A 267 -14.60 -4.60 2.65
C GLU A 267 -13.52 -5.70 2.67
N LEU A 268 -13.76 -6.81 1.97
CA LEU A 268 -12.82 -7.92 1.83
C LEU A 268 -11.67 -7.56 0.87
N VAL A 269 -11.97 -6.88 -0.24
CA VAL A 269 -10.97 -6.40 -1.21
C VAL A 269 -9.94 -5.48 -0.54
N ILE A 270 -10.39 -4.51 0.25
CA ILE A 270 -9.50 -3.58 0.99
C ILE A 270 -8.63 -4.34 2.00
N TYR A 271 -9.25 -5.27 2.74
CA TYR A 271 -8.53 -6.08 3.73
C TYR A 271 -7.43 -6.94 3.08
N ILE A 272 -7.72 -7.61 1.97
CA ILE A 272 -6.75 -8.49 1.29
C ILE A 272 -5.59 -7.68 0.71
N GLN A 273 -5.85 -6.53 0.06
CA GLN A 273 -4.78 -5.66 -0.45
C GLN A 273 -3.85 -5.20 0.67
N SER A 274 -4.41 -4.72 1.79
CA SER A 274 -3.64 -4.31 2.97
C SER A 274 -2.79 -5.47 3.51
N PHE A 275 -3.38 -6.66 3.65
CA PHE A 275 -2.67 -7.85 4.12
C PHE A 275 -1.49 -8.20 3.22
N LEU A 276 -1.67 -8.20 1.90
CA LEU A 276 -0.62 -8.49 0.92
C LEU A 276 0.55 -7.49 1.04
N ILE A 277 0.24 -6.19 1.12
CA ILE A 277 1.25 -5.13 1.25
C ILE A 277 2.02 -5.24 2.57
N GLU A 278 1.33 -5.44 3.68
CA GLU A 278 1.97 -5.48 5.01
C GLU A 278 2.75 -6.78 5.25
N ASN A 279 2.25 -7.93 4.77
CA ASN A 279 2.76 -9.24 5.18
C ASN A 279 3.45 -10.02 4.05
N LYS A 280 3.19 -9.70 2.78
CA LYS A 280 3.68 -10.44 1.61
C LYS A 280 4.49 -9.59 0.62
N ALA A 281 4.94 -8.40 1.02
CA ALA A 281 5.69 -7.47 0.15
C ALA A 281 6.91 -8.09 -0.56
N ASN A 282 7.67 -8.96 0.11
CA ASN A 282 8.84 -9.60 -0.52
C ASN A 282 8.42 -10.60 -1.62
N TRP A 283 7.36 -11.36 -1.37
CA TRP A 283 6.80 -12.28 -2.37
C TRP A 283 6.22 -11.49 -3.56
N MET A 284 5.52 -10.38 -3.30
CA MET A 284 4.99 -9.50 -4.34
C MET A 284 6.09 -8.90 -5.22
N LYS A 285 7.26 -8.55 -4.65
CA LYS A 285 8.43 -8.09 -5.45
C LYS A 285 8.98 -9.18 -6.37
N GLN A 286 8.97 -10.44 -5.92
CA GLN A 286 9.44 -11.57 -6.72
C GLN A 286 8.45 -11.92 -7.85
N ASN A 287 7.15 -11.70 -7.62
CA ASN A 287 6.05 -11.98 -8.55
C ASN A 287 5.41 -10.68 -9.05
N PHE A 288 6.25 -9.67 -9.36
CA PHE A 288 5.79 -8.32 -9.63
C PHE A 288 4.87 -8.25 -10.86
N ASP A 289 5.15 -9.04 -11.88
CA ASP A 289 4.36 -9.16 -13.11
C ASP A 289 2.92 -9.58 -12.82
N LEU A 290 2.70 -10.64 -12.03
CA LEU A 290 1.38 -11.10 -11.61
C LEU A 290 0.63 -10.01 -10.83
N ILE A 291 1.29 -9.35 -9.88
CA ILE A 291 0.67 -8.28 -9.08
C ILE A 291 0.31 -7.10 -9.96
N TYR A 292 1.21 -6.68 -10.84
CA TYR A 292 0.99 -5.58 -11.75
C TYR A 292 -0.20 -5.87 -12.66
N GLN A 293 -0.19 -7.00 -13.38
CA GLN A 293 -1.30 -7.40 -14.26
C GLN A 293 -2.62 -7.43 -13.51
N THR A 294 -2.69 -8.15 -12.38
CA THR A 294 -3.90 -8.22 -11.55
C THR A 294 -4.39 -6.82 -11.15
N SER A 295 -3.48 -5.95 -10.68
CA SER A 295 -3.84 -4.62 -10.17
C SER A 295 -4.34 -3.67 -11.25
N TYR A 296 -3.92 -3.84 -12.51
CA TYR A 296 -4.26 -2.96 -13.63
C TYR A 296 -5.32 -3.53 -14.57
N GLU A 297 -5.69 -4.82 -14.43
CA GLU A 297 -6.87 -5.39 -15.09
C GLU A 297 -8.18 -4.77 -14.62
N ASN A 298 -8.20 -4.24 -13.38
CA ASN A 298 -9.37 -3.60 -12.80
C ASN A 298 -8.99 -2.38 -11.95
N ASP A 299 -9.70 -1.27 -12.13
CA ASP A 299 -9.49 -0.02 -11.37
C ASP A 299 -9.83 -0.13 -9.87
N SER A 300 -10.33 -1.27 -9.41
CA SER A 300 -10.74 -1.51 -8.01
C SER A 300 -9.57 -1.81 -7.06
N PHE A 301 -8.35 -2.04 -7.57
CA PHE A 301 -7.19 -2.44 -6.77
C PHE A 301 -6.17 -1.31 -6.56
N LEU A 302 -6.67 -0.14 -6.15
CA LEU A 302 -5.87 1.09 -6.05
C LEU A 302 -4.67 0.98 -5.10
N ASP A 303 -4.76 0.23 -4.00
CA ASP A 303 -3.65 0.07 -3.06
C ASP A 303 -2.50 -0.73 -3.69
N LEU A 304 -2.81 -1.79 -4.42
CA LEU A 304 -1.81 -2.55 -5.18
C LEU A 304 -1.24 -1.74 -6.35
N GLN A 305 -2.07 -0.96 -7.05
CA GLN A 305 -1.58 -0.04 -8.10
C GLN A 305 -0.60 0.98 -7.53
N ASN A 306 -0.92 1.59 -6.38
CA ASN A 306 -0.05 2.53 -5.67
C ASN A 306 1.27 1.87 -5.24
N TYR A 307 1.20 0.64 -4.74
CA TYR A 307 2.38 -0.14 -4.41
C TYR A 307 3.28 -0.39 -5.63
N CYS A 308 2.68 -0.83 -6.75
CA CYS A 308 3.39 -1.04 -8.01
C CYS A 308 4.02 0.25 -8.55
N ASN A 309 3.30 1.36 -8.53
CA ASN A 309 3.81 2.67 -8.94
C ASN A 309 4.96 3.15 -8.05
N GLY A 310 4.88 2.88 -6.75
CA GLY A 310 5.96 3.14 -5.81
C GLY A 310 7.22 2.35 -6.14
N LEU A 311 7.09 1.08 -6.52
CA LEU A 311 8.23 0.26 -6.97
C LEU A 311 8.80 0.73 -8.31
N ILE A 312 7.96 1.02 -9.29
CA ILE A 312 8.37 1.52 -10.60
C ILE A 312 9.13 2.84 -10.45
N SER A 313 8.64 3.75 -9.60
CA SER A 313 9.23 5.08 -9.44
C SER A 313 10.52 5.06 -8.63
N ASN A 314 10.53 4.32 -7.52
CA ASN A 314 11.61 4.41 -6.54
C ASN A 314 12.61 3.26 -6.67
N GLU A 315 12.19 2.04 -6.98
CA GLU A 315 13.05 0.84 -6.99
C GLU A 315 12.91 0.01 -8.30
N PRO A 316 12.99 0.63 -9.49
CA PRO A 316 12.73 -0.07 -10.75
C PRO A 316 13.72 -1.21 -11.03
N ASP A 317 14.90 -1.19 -10.41
CA ASP A 317 15.90 -2.26 -10.50
C ASP A 317 15.40 -3.61 -9.94
N LYS A 318 14.44 -3.57 -9.01
CA LYS A 318 13.84 -4.77 -8.42
C LYS A 318 12.93 -5.49 -9.40
N ILE A 319 12.33 -4.78 -10.36
CA ILE A 319 11.42 -5.36 -11.35
C ILE A 319 12.18 -6.32 -12.27
N PHE A 320 13.41 -5.98 -12.66
CA PHE A 320 14.28 -6.87 -13.43
C PHE A 320 14.68 -8.16 -12.69
N LYS A 321 14.52 -8.20 -11.36
CA LYS A 321 14.83 -9.36 -10.51
C LYS A 321 13.59 -10.24 -10.25
N SER A 322 12.43 -9.87 -10.79
CA SER A 322 11.23 -10.71 -10.70
C SER A 322 11.40 -12.00 -11.50
N GLN A 323 10.70 -13.05 -11.08
CA GLN A 323 10.83 -14.39 -11.64
C GLN A 323 10.43 -14.40 -13.13
N ASP A 324 9.31 -13.75 -13.45
CA ASP A 324 8.74 -13.71 -14.79
C ASP A 324 8.81 -12.29 -15.40
N PHE A 325 9.93 -11.58 -15.16
CA PHE A 325 10.19 -10.25 -15.74
C PHE A 325 9.96 -10.22 -17.26
N THR A 326 10.25 -11.30 -17.98
CA THR A 326 10.05 -11.36 -19.43
C THR A 326 8.58 -11.27 -19.84
N SER A 327 7.64 -11.47 -18.92
CA SER A 327 6.18 -11.42 -19.15
C SER A 327 5.57 -10.03 -18.94
N ILE A 328 6.37 -9.03 -18.54
CA ILE A 328 5.83 -7.67 -18.33
C ILE A 328 5.39 -7.02 -19.66
N PRO A 329 4.33 -6.19 -19.65
CA PRO A 329 3.93 -5.44 -20.84
C PRO A 329 5.02 -4.47 -21.34
N GLU A 330 5.10 -4.27 -22.66
CA GLU A 330 6.07 -3.35 -23.30
C GLU A 330 6.03 -1.94 -22.68
N LYS A 331 4.82 -1.42 -22.41
CA LYS A 331 4.63 -0.11 -21.77
C LYS A 331 5.28 -0.02 -20.39
N LEU A 332 5.20 -1.08 -19.60
CA LEU A 332 5.82 -1.15 -18.29
C LEU A 332 7.35 -1.24 -18.42
N LEU A 333 7.85 -2.06 -19.36
CA LEU A 333 9.29 -2.12 -19.64
C LEU A 333 9.85 -0.74 -20.01
N ILE A 334 9.15 -0.01 -20.89
CA ILE A 334 9.51 1.35 -21.29
C ILE A 334 9.56 2.28 -20.08
N ALA A 335 8.53 2.28 -19.23
CA ALA A 335 8.48 3.11 -18.03
C ALA A 335 9.67 2.81 -17.08
N VAL A 336 10.04 1.53 -16.95
CA VAL A 336 11.15 1.09 -16.11
C VAL A 336 12.51 1.54 -16.68
N ILE A 337 12.77 1.37 -17.98
CA ILE A 337 14.07 1.75 -18.59
C ILE A 337 14.25 3.26 -18.73
N GLN A 338 13.15 4.02 -18.87
CA GLN A 338 13.17 5.48 -18.87
C GLN A 338 13.52 6.07 -17.51
N ASN A 339 13.23 5.35 -16.41
CA ASN A 339 13.35 5.89 -15.08
C ASN A 339 14.82 6.19 -14.71
N ASP A 340 15.09 7.46 -14.40
CA ASP A 340 16.39 7.95 -13.96
C ASP A 340 16.88 7.33 -12.65
N ASN A 341 15.98 6.82 -11.80
CA ASN A 341 16.28 6.16 -10.53
C ASN A 341 16.74 4.70 -10.70
N LEU A 342 16.83 4.18 -11.93
CA LEU A 342 17.16 2.79 -12.19
C LEU A 342 18.64 2.46 -11.90
N GLN A 343 18.87 1.72 -10.82
CA GLN A 343 20.20 1.39 -10.30
C GLN A 343 20.81 0.16 -10.99
N MET A 344 21.18 0.31 -12.25
CA MET A 344 21.91 -0.71 -13.01
C MET A 344 22.69 -0.04 -14.15
N SER A 345 23.80 -0.65 -14.58
CA SER A 345 24.58 -0.13 -15.70
C SER A 345 23.80 -0.26 -17.02
N GLU A 346 24.05 0.64 -17.97
CA GLU A 346 23.33 0.62 -19.26
C GLU A 346 23.55 -0.68 -20.04
N VAL A 347 24.70 -1.34 -19.87
CA VAL A 347 24.94 -2.66 -20.46
C VAL A 347 24.00 -3.70 -19.87
N GLN A 348 23.70 -3.63 -18.57
CA GLN A 348 22.72 -4.52 -17.94
C GLN A 348 21.32 -4.21 -18.45
N VAL A 349 20.96 -2.94 -18.65
CA VAL A 349 19.65 -2.54 -19.19
C VAL A 349 19.45 -3.16 -20.56
N TRP A 350 20.45 -2.97 -21.44
CA TRP A 350 20.46 -3.55 -22.77
C TRP A 350 20.26 -5.07 -22.70
N LYS A 351 21.02 -5.78 -21.86
CA LYS A 351 20.88 -7.24 -21.68
C LYS A 351 19.47 -7.66 -21.28
N HIS A 352 18.82 -6.92 -20.36
CA HIS A 352 17.45 -7.25 -19.93
C HIS A 352 16.42 -6.94 -21.00
N VAL A 353 16.53 -5.80 -21.69
CA VAL A 353 15.63 -5.45 -22.80
C VAL A 353 15.77 -6.46 -23.93
N PHE A 354 17.00 -6.82 -24.28
CA PHE A 354 17.27 -7.85 -25.28
C PHE A 354 16.66 -9.20 -24.87
N LYS A 355 16.91 -9.65 -23.64
CA LYS A 355 16.32 -10.88 -23.09
C LYS A 355 14.78 -10.86 -23.14
N TRP A 356 14.16 -9.73 -22.79
CA TRP A 356 12.71 -9.54 -22.90
C TRP A 356 12.24 -9.69 -24.36
N GLY A 357 12.90 -9.02 -25.31
CA GLY A 357 12.53 -9.09 -26.73
C GLY A 357 12.66 -10.50 -27.32
N VAL A 358 13.71 -11.24 -26.94
CA VAL A 358 13.88 -12.65 -27.34
C VAL A 358 12.76 -13.53 -26.80
N ALA A 359 12.38 -13.34 -25.52
CA ALA A 359 11.31 -14.10 -24.90
C ALA A 359 9.94 -13.87 -25.58
N GLN A 360 9.68 -12.68 -26.11
CA GLN A 360 8.44 -12.40 -26.88
C GLN A 360 8.38 -13.14 -28.22
N ASN A 361 9.53 -13.45 -28.81
CA ASN A 361 9.62 -13.99 -30.17
C ASN A 361 9.81 -15.51 -30.22
N SER A 362 9.84 -16.20 -29.07
CA SER A 362 10.05 -17.66 -28.97
C SER A 362 11.30 -18.20 -29.68
N ALA A 363 12.28 -17.32 -29.99
CA ALA A 363 13.46 -17.68 -30.78
C ALA A 363 14.56 -18.29 -29.91
N LYS A 364 15.26 -19.32 -30.43
CA LYS A 364 16.46 -19.88 -29.80
C LYS A 364 17.67 -19.01 -30.14
N LEU A 365 18.47 -18.68 -29.13
CA LEU A 365 19.61 -17.75 -29.25
C LEU A 365 20.75 -18.22 -30.19
N GLU A 366 20.77 -19.50 -30.56
CA GLU A 366 21.94 -20.14 -31.17
C GLU A 366 21.98 -20.06 -32.70
N ASP A 367 20.84 -19.83 -33.39
CA ASP A 367 20.76 -19.74 -34.85
C ASP A 367 19.70 -18.71 -35.29
N TYR A 368 19.99 -17.41 -35.17
CA TYR A 368 19.09 -16.37 -35.69
C TYR A 368 19.14 -16.33 -37.22
N SER A 369 17.99 -16.54 -37.86
CA SER A 369 17.80 -16.18 -39.27
C SER A 369 17.63 -14.65 -39.42
N GLN A 370 17.72 -14.16 -40.65
CA GLN A 370 17.47 -12.74 -40.94
C GLN A 370 16.04 -12.31 -40.55
N ASP A 371 15.07 -13.22 -40.67
CA ASP A 371 13.68 -12.97 -40.29
C ASP A 371 13.48 -12.91 -38.78
N ASP A 372 14.26 -13.69 -38.02
CA ASP A 372 14.27 -13.61 -36.55
C ASP A 372 14.83 -12.26 -36.08
N PHE A 373 15.89 -11.77 -36.71
CA PHE A 373 16.42 -10.42 -36.44
C PHE A 373 15.42 -9.31 -36.80
N ASN A 374 14.72 -9.43 -37.92
CA ASN A 374 13.68 -8.47 -38.31
C ASN A 374 12.52 -8.46 -37.30
N THR A 375 12.11 -9.62 -36.82
CA THR A 375 11.08 -9.75 -35.79
C THR A 375 11.54 -9.10 -34.49
N LEU A 376 12.75 -9.42 -34.02
CA LEU A 376 13.31 -8.83 -32.81
C LEU A 376 13.49 -7.32 -32.89
N LYS A 377 13.93 -6.81 -34.04
CA LYS A 377 14.00 -5.38 -34.33
C LYS A 377 12.65 -4.69 -34.17
N ASN A 378 11.59 -5.30 -34.71
CA ASN A 378 10.24 -4.75 -34.59
C ASN A 378 9.75 -4.76 -33.14
N THR A 379 9.97 -5.86 -32.40
CA THR A 379 9.62 -6.01 -30.99
C THR A 379 10.33 -4.98 -30.10
N LEU A 380 11.62 -4.71 -30.34
CA LEU A 380 12.41 -3.80 -29.51
C LEU A 380 12.36 -2.33 -29.97
N ARG A 381 11.68 -2.04 -31.07
CA ARG A 381 11.69 -0.73 -31.73
C ARG A 381 11.33 0.42 -30.79
N GLN A 382 10.35 0.24 -29.91
CA GLN A 382 9.94 1.30 -28.98
C GLN A 382 10.81 1.36 -27.71
N CYS A 383 11.52 0.29 -27.37
CA CYS A 383 12.42 0.27 -26.21
C CYS A 383 13.78 0.91 -26.51
N ILE A 384 14.32 0.69 -27.72
CA ILE A 384 15.66 1.13 -28.14
C ILE A 384 15.93 2.61 -27.87
N PRO A 385 15.02 3.57 -28.17
CA PRO A 385 15.26 5.00 -27.94
C PRO A 385 15.50 5.38 -26.47
N PHE A 386 15.12 4.53 -25.52
CA PHE A 386 15.26 4.81 -24.09
C PHE A 386 16.49 4.17 -23.45
N ILE A 387 17.27 3.42 -24.23
CA ILE A 387 18.55 2.84 -23.77
C ILE A 387 19.66 3.88 -24.01
N ARG A 388 20.42 4.19 -22.97
CA ARG A 388 21.44 5.26 -23.03
C ARG A 388 22.76 4.71 -23.57
N PHE A 389 22.76 4.24 -24.81
CA PHE A 389 23.91 3.55 -25.42
C PHE A 389 25.22 4.35 -25.34
N TYR A 390 25.17 5.68 -25.44
CA TYR A 390 26.35 6.56 -25.33
C TYR A 390 27.04 6.54 -23.96
N ASN A 391 26.39 5.99 -22.93
CA ASN A 391 26.96 5.80 -21.59
C ASN A 391 27.63 4.43 -21.41
N LEU A 392 27.67 3.58 -22.43
CA LEU A 392 28.45 2.35 -22.43
C LEU A 392 29.95 2.64 -22.57
N THR A 393 30.78 1.70 -22.16
CA THR A 393 32.20 1.67 -22.54
C THR A 393 32.36 1.07 -23.95
N SER A 394 33.46 1.39 -24.65
CA SER A 394 33.75 0.78 -25.96
C SER A 394 33.83 -0.75 -25.87
N LYS A 395 34.27 -1.30 -24.73
CA LYS A 395 34.28 -2.74 -24.46
C LYS A 395 32.87 -3.31 -24.36
N GLU A 396 32.00 -2.70 -23.56
CA GLU A 396 30.60 -3.15 -23.44
C GLU A 396 29.88 -3.06 -24.78
N PHE A 397 30.06 -1.97 -25.54
CA PHE A 397 29.50 -1.85 -26.87
C PHE A 397 29.99 -2.97 -27.82
N ALA A 398 31.31 -3.20 -27.89
CA ALA A 398 31.89 -4.17 -28.80
C ALA A 398 31.47 -5.62 -28.52
N TYR A 399 31.32 -6.00 -27.25
CA TYR A 399 31.01 -7.39 -26.89
C TYR A 399 29.52 -7.66 -26.67
N GLU A 400 28.73 -6.65 -26.29
CA GLU A 400 27.34 -6.88 -25.86
C GLU A 400 26.30 -6.27 -26.82
N VAL A 401 26.66 -5.24 -27.58
CA VAL A 401 25.73 -4.53 -28.49
C VAL A 401 26.06 -4.84 -29.95
N HIS A 402 27.33 -4.71 -30.36
CA HIS A 402 27.79 -4.91 -31.73
C HIS A 402 27.40 -6.27 -32.35
N PRO A 403 27.44 -7.41 -31.63
CA PRO A 403 27.01 -8.70 -32.18
C PRO A 403 25.55 -8.70 -32.66
N TYR A 404 24.72 -7.82 -32.11
CA TYR A 404 23.29 -7.71 -32.43
C TYR A 404 22.95 -6.43 -33.21
N LYS A 405 23.93 -5.87 -33.93
CA LYS A 405 23.79 -4.62 -34.72
C LYS A 405 22.59 -4.58 -35.65
N GLU A 406 22.13 -5.73 -36.15
CA GLU A 406 20.98 -5.83 -37.06
C GLU A 406 19.64 -5.44 -36.40
N VAL A 407 19.56 -5.58 -35.08
CA VAL A 407 18.39 -5.20 -34.27
C VAL A 407 18.27 -3.68 -34.16
N LEU A 408 19.38 -2.95 -34.29
CA LEU A 408 19.39 -1.49 -34.17
C LEU A 408 18.97 -0.82 -35.48
N PRO A 409 18.34 0.38 -35.41
CA PRO A 409 18.23 1.25 -36.58
C PRO A 409 19.62 1.54 -37.16
N LYS A 410 19.73 1.50 -38.49
CA LYS A 410 21.03 1.62 -39.19
C LYS A 410 21.75 2.93 -38.85
N GLU A 411 21.01 4.04 -38.88
CA GLU A 411 21.51 5.39 -38.55
C GLU A 411 22.04 5.43 -37.11
N LEU A 412 21.27 4.92 -36.14
CA LEU A 412 21.68 4.86 -34.74
C LEU A 412 22.96 4.04 -34.56
N TYR A 413 23.07 2.89 -35.22
CA TYR A 413 24.24 2.04 -35.11
C TYR A 413 25.51 2.69 -35.71
N GLU A 414 25.39 3.35 -36.86
CA GLU A 414 26.50 4.08 -37.50
C GLU A 414 26.98 5.23 -36.60
N ASP A 415 26.06 6.00 -36.02
CA ASP A 415 26.38 7.07 -35.07
C ASP A 415 27.06 6.55 -33.80
N LEU A 416 26.56 5.44 -33.24
CA LEU A 416 27.17 4.80 -32.08
C LEU A 416 28.58 4.31 -32.41
N LEU A 417 28.76 3.61 -33.52
CA LEU A 417 30.06 3.09 -33.96
C LEU A 417 31.09 4.22 -34.08
N LEU A 418 30.73 5.34 -34.72
CA LEU A 418 31.60 6.51 -34.83
C LEU A 418 31.96 7.08 -33.45
N SER A 419 30.99 7.22 -32.55
CA SER A 419 31.22 7.76 -31.20
C SER A 419 32.14 6.91 -30.32
N PHE A 420 32.21 5.60 -30.57
CA PHE A 420 33.09 4.68 -29.84
C PHE A 420 34.48 4.51 -30.46
N LEU A 421 34.63 4.82 -31.75
CA LEU A 421 35.91 4.80 -32.48
C LEU A 421 36.67 6.12 -32.33
N ASP A 422 35.96 7.23 -32.20
CA ASP A 422 36.53 8.57 -32.07
C ASP A 422 35.86 9.33 -30.92
N SER A 423 36.62 9.53 -29.82
CA SER A 423 36.12 10.17 -28.61
C SER A 423 35.74 11.65 -28.81
N ASP A 424 36.28 12.31 -29.83
CA ASP A 424 36.02 13.72 -30.13
C ASP A 424 34.71 13.91 -30.92
N ASN A 425 34.12 12.81 -31.40
CA ASN A 425 32.89 12.78 -32.20
C ASN A 425 31.63 12.36 -31.41
N LYS A 426 31.63 12.50 -30.07
CA LYS A 426 30.45 12.22 -29.24
C LYS A 426 29.32 13.25 -29.50
N LYS A 427 28.53 13.01 -30.55
CA LYS A 427 27.33 13.82 -30.88
C LYS A 427 26.13 13.54 -29.98
N GLY A 428 26.13 12.41 -29.27
CA GLY A 428 25.04 12.01 -28.36
C GLY A 428 25.44 12.13 -26.90
N GLU A 429 24.98 13.18 -26.22
CA GLU A 429 25.04 13.25 -24.75
C GLU A 429 23.75 12.66 -24.18
N SER A 430 23.85 11.49 -23.55
CA SER A 430 22.77 10.95 -22.72
C SER A 430 23.00 11.31 -21.26
N LYS A 431 21.98 11.83 -20.57
CA LYS A 431 22.09 12.10 -19.13
C LYS A 431 22.42 10.79 -18.39
N PRO A 432 23.45 10.74 -17.52
CA PRO A 432 23.69 9.56 -16.70
C PRO A 432 22.50 9.31 -15.78
N ARG A 433 22.27 8.05 -15.42
CA ARG A 433 21.26 7.70 -14.42
C ARG A 433 21.62 8.34 -13.08
N ILE A 434 20.61 8.65 -12.29
CA ILE A 434 20.82 9.22 -10.96
C ILE A 434 21.45 8.12 -10.11
N PRO A 435 22.71 8.27 -9.66
CA PRO A 435 23.27 7.33 -8.70
C PRO A 435 22.40 7.40 -7.45
N ARG A 436 21.95 6.26 -6.92
CA ARG A 436 21.47 6.24 -5.54
C ARG A 436 22.66 6.68 -4.69
N ASN A 437 22.58 7.90 -4.15
CA ASN A 437 23.47 8.30 -3.08
C ASN A 437 23.30 7.29 -1.93
N ILE A 438 24.31 6.44 -1.78
CA ILE A 438 24.56 5.58 -0.62
C ILE A 438 23.50 4.48 -0.45
N ASP A 439 23.97 3.24 -0.45
CA ASP A 439 23.20 2.10 -0.02
C ASP A 439 22.50 2.45 1.30
N SER A 440 21.16 2.36 1.34
CA SER A 440 20.35 2.64 2.53
C SER A 440 20.62 1.68 3.69
N ARG A 441 21.67 0.85 3.59
CA ARG A 441 22.04 -0.22 4.52
C ARG A 441 23.36 0.02 5.26
N ASP A 442 24.20 0.96 4.81
CA ASP A 442 25.54 1.15 5.40
C ASP A 442 25.62 2.28 6.44
N ILE A 443 24.61 3.15 6.52
CA ILE A 443 24.51 4.12 7.61
C ILE A 443 23.77 3.45 8.76
N ASP A 444 24.54 2.90 9.70
CA ASP A 444 24.03 2.25 10.92
C ASP A 444 23.56 3.31 11.95
N SER A 445 22.54 4.10 11.57
CA SER A 445 21.96 5.20 12.34
C SER A 445 20.43 5.23 12.22
N ASN A 446 19.76 5.47 13.35
CA ASN A 446 18.30 5.69 13.40
C ASN A 446 17.91 7.17 13.29
N ILE A 447 18.89 8.09 13.19
CA ILE A 447 18.70 9.56 13.20
C ILE A 447 19.19 10.17 11.88
N ILE A 448 20.34 9.71 11.39
CA ILE A 448 20.94 10.21 10.14
C ILE A 448 20.45 9.32 9.00
N THR A 449 19.63 9.89 8.12
CA THR A 449 19.16 9.24 6.89
C THR A 449 20.21 9.38 5.78
N SER A 450 20.06 8.66 4.67
CA SER A 450 20.92 8.84 3.48
C SER A 450 20.89 10.27 2.94
N GLN A 451 19.73 10.93 2.99
CA GLN A 451 19.58 12.34 2.63
C GLN A 451 20.34 13.26 3.59
N HIS A 452 20.30 12.99 4.90
CA HIS A 452 21.08 13.75 5.88
C HIS A 452 22.59 13.56 5.67
N ALA A 453 23.03 12.33 5.40
CA ALA A 453 24.44 12.05 5.10
C ALA A 453 24.92 12.73 3.81
N GLU A 454 24.05 12.85 2.79
CA GLU A 454 24.36 13.62 1.57
C GLU A 454 24.58 15.10 1.88
N ILE A 455 23.70 15.71 2.68
CA ILE A 455 23.83 17.12 3.08
C ILE A 455 25.11 17.35 3.87
N ILE A 456 25.40 16.47 4.84
CA ILE A 456 26.62 16.52 5.64
C ILE A 456 27.87 16.38 4.75
N SER A 457 27.83 15.48 3.77
CA SER A 457 28.92 15.29 2.80
C SER A 457 29.19 16.55 1.97
N LYS A 458 28.13 17.23 1.51
CA LYS A 458 28.25 18.50 0.79
C LYS A 458 28.86 19.59 1.68
N TRP A 459 28.44 19.67 2.94
CA TRP A 459 29.03 20.61 3.91
C TRP A 459 30.51 20.36 4.17
N VAL A 460 30.91 19.10 4.33
CA VAL A 460 32.33 18.71 4.51
C VAL A 460 33.15 19.09 3.27
N GLY A 461 32.59 18.90 2.07
CA GLY A 461 33.20 19.29 0.80
C GLY A 461 33.16 20.79 0.50
N LYS A 462 32.52 21.62 1.35
CA LYS A 462 32.23 23.05 1.10
C LYS A 462 31.49 23.30 -0.22
N LEU A 463 30.57 22.39 -0.57
CA LEU A 463 29.74 22.44 -1.77
C LEU A 463 28.38 23.06 -1.44
N GLU A 464 27.80 23.81 -2.38
CA GLU A 464 26.43 24.30 -2.26
C GLU A 464 25.43 23.14 -2.41
N ILE A 465 24.18 23.33 -1.96
CA ILE A 465 23.14 22.28 -2.00
C ILE A 465 22.91 21.78 -3.44
N THR A 466 23.08 22.69 -4.41
CA THR A 466 22.92 22.47 -5.85
C THR A 466 24.11 21.79 -6.53
N ASP A 467 25.26 21.72 -5.85
CA ASP A 467 26.47 21.16 -6.43
C ASP A 467 26.47 19.63 -6.39
N LYS A 468 27.06 19.01 -7.43
CA LYS A 468 27.19 17.56 -7.52
C LYS A 468 28.33 17.07 -6.62
N LEU A 469 28.05 16.04 -5.83
CA LEU A 469 29.05 15.35 -5.01
C LEU A 469 29.83 14.37 -5.89
N ASN A 470 31.11 14.65 -6.14
CA ASN A 470 31.93 13.86 -7.06
C ASN A 470 32.69 12.70 -6.39
N SER A 471 32.70 12.61 -5.05
CA SER A 471 33.39 11.54 -4.30
C SER A 471 32.54 11.03 -3.14
N PRO A 472 32.49 9.71 -2.89
CA PRO A 472 31.76 9.16 -1.75
C PRO A 472 32.54 9.39 -0.45
N TYR A 473 31.91 10.01 0.54
CA TYR A 473 32.40 10.02 1.91
C TYR A 473 31.94 8.75 2.63
N GLU A 474 32.85 8.10 3.35
CA GLU A 474 32.52 6.96 4.20
C GLU A 474 32.10 7.46 5.60
N PHE A 475 30.91 7.07 6.06
CA PHE A 475 30.40 7.41 7.39
C PHE A 475 30.67 6.27 8.36
N LYS A 476 31.64 6.44 9.25
CA LYS A 476 31.94 5.48 10.31
C LYS A 476 31.21 5.82 11.61
N LEU A 477 30.48 4.86 12.17
CA LEU A 477 29.85 5.02 13.49
C LEU A 477 30.93 5.09 14.59
N LEU A 478 31.05 6.25 15.24
CA LEU A 478 31.96 6.44 16.37
C LEU A 478 31.30 6.16 17.72
N PHE A 479 30.02 6.53 17.88
CA PHE A 479 29.31 6.42 19.14
C PHE A 479 27.81 6.22 18.93
N ARG A 480 27.20 5.31 19.70
CA ARG A 480 25.76 5.03 19.67
C ARG A 480 25.22 5.01 21.09
N GLY A 481 24.33 5.95 21.42
CA GLY A 481 23.74 6.04 22.77
C GLY A 481 23.05 4.76 23.26
N SER A 482 22.40 4.00 22.39
CA SER A 482 21.77 2.72 22.74
C SER A 482 22.76 1.56 22.99
N ARG A 483 24.02 1.65 22.52
CA ARG A 483 25.08 0.65 22.75
C ARG A 483 26.05 1.10 23.83
N ASP A 484 26.45 2.37 23.77
CA ASP A 484 27.56 2.94 24.55
C ASP A 484 27.05 3.71 25.79
N GLY A 485 25.76 4.06 25.83
CA GLY A 485 25.10 4.85 26.88
C GLY A 485 24.99 6.34 26.51
N PHE A 486 24.14 7.09 27.20
CA PHE A 486 23.87 8.52 26.91
C PHE A 486 24.72 9.50 27.74
N TYR A 487 25.87 9.05 28.26
CA TYR A 487 26.73 9.84 29.14
C TYR A 487 27.76 10.64 28.32
N PRO A 488 27.82 11.98 28.43
CA PRO A 488 28.76 12.82 27.67
C PRO A 488 30.23 12.41 27.86
N GLU A 489 30.60 11.93 29.03
CA GLU A 489 31.96 11.53 29.38
C GLU A 489 32.43 10.31 28.59
N LYS A 490 31.51 9.49 28.06
CA LYS A 490 31.82 8.33 27.23
C LYS A 490 32.03 8.69 25.75
N PHE A 491 31.47 9.79 25.27
CA PHE A 491 31.67 10.25 23.90
C PHE A 491 33.07 10.88 23.70
N HIS A 492 33.65 11.44 24.77
CA HIS A 492 34.96 12.10 24.76
C HIS A 492 36.15 11.17 25.10
N LYS A 493 35.91 9.86 25.23
CA LYS A 493 36.95 8.83 25.36
C LYS A 493 37.20 8.19 24.00
#